data_AF-A0ABD5MFI9-F1
#
_entry.id   AF-A0ABD5MFI9-F1
#
_cell.length_a   1.000
_cell.length_b   1.000
_cell.length_c   1.000
_cell.angle_alpha   90.00
_cell.angle_beta   90.00
_cell.angle_gamma   90.00
#
_symmetry.space_group_name_H-M   'P 1'
#
loop_
_entity.id
_entity.type
_entity.pdbx_description
1 polymer ?
#
loop_
_entity_poly.entity_id
_entity_poly.type
_entity_poly.pdbx_seq_one_letter_code
_entity_poly.pdbx_strand_id
1 'polypeptide(L)'
;MPDPPTVETAPWAKTDEWTETAFENRFVTVMSTNVVYEDPAFLDRVGALLPDGVDQSPRAVFTTGLSFDPPPPGDRTPERLLSIAAKYASREFETSLAEDGLRDVRLTDSQDLRLRGRRTAKAFQYDAAYPLDPDAVGAPGAEPTLAVRVWAAICPTADAFAMAGGIYPLEDLADAVSRVGGETEATIEARPGGDRREVLDRIREAAA
;
A
#
# COMPACT_ATOMS: atom_id res chain seq x y z
N MET A 1 8.48 -7.58 -18.81
CA MET A 1 7.60 -6.90 -17.84
C MET A 1 8.46 -6.56 -16.62
N PRO A 2 8.21 -5.44 -15.93
CA PRO A 2 8.94 -5.15 -14.71
C PRO A 2 8.67 -6.25 -13.68
N ASP A 3 9.71 -6.72 -13.01
CA ASP A 3 9.59 -7.78 -12.01
C ASP A 3 9.37 -7.13 -10.63
N PRO A 4 8.17 -7.20 -10.04
CA PRO A 4 7.92 -6.67 -8.71
C PRO A 4 8.68 -7.51 -7.67
N PRO A 5 9.16 -6.90 -6.58
CA PRO A 5 9.70 -7.68 -5.48
C PRO A 5 8.68 -8.70 -4.95
N THR A 6 9.13 -9.92 -4.65
CA THR A 6 8.24 -10.94 -4.09
C THR A 6 8.25 -10.91 -2.56
N VAL A 7 7.08 -11.06 -1.94
CA VAL A 7 6.93 -11.30 -0.50
C VAL A 7 6.70 -12.79 -0.28
N GLU A 8 7.65 -13.48 0.35
CA GLU A 8 7.61 -14.95 0.51
C GLU A 8 7.34 -15.40 1.95
N THR A 9 7.32 -14.45 2.89
CA THR A 9 7.15 -14.73 4.30
C THR A 9 5.68 -14.85 4.67
N ALA A 10 5.30 -15.97 5.29
CA ALA A 10 3.97 -16.11 5.90
C ALA A 10 3.69 -14.96 6.89
N PRO A 11 2.43 -14.51 7.05
CA PRO A 11 1.19 -15.12 6.55
C PRO A 11 0.75 -14.68 5.14
N TRP A 12 1.58 -13.88 4.45
CA TRP A 12 1.21 -13.18 3.24
C TRP A 12 1.07 -14.11 2.03
N ALA A 13 -0.10 -14.11 1.40
CA ALA A 13 -0.37 -14.82 0.17
C ALA A 13 -0.76 -13.82 -0.92
N LYS A 14 -0.22 -14.01 -2.13
CA LYS A 14 -0.57 -13.18 -3.28
C LYS A 14 -2.05 -13.34 -3.62
N THR A 15 -2.80 -12.25 -3.61
CA THR A 15 -4.23 -12.21 -3.93
C THR A 15 -4.50 -11.58 -5.29
N ASP A 16 -3.67 -10.63 -5.73
CA ASP A 16 -3.82 -9.98 -7.02
C ASP A 16 -2.48 -9.63 -7.70
N GLU A 17 -2.49 -9.53 -9.02
CA GLU A 17 -1.41 -8.98 -9.85
C GLU A 17 -1.96 -8.38 -11.15
N TRP A 18 -1.56 -7.15 -11.43
CA TRP A 18 -1.88 -6.49 -12.69
C TRP A 18 -0.70 -5.68 -13.22
N THR A 19 -0.80 -5.28 -14.47
CA THR A 19 0.19 -4.42 -15.14
C THR A 19 -0.53 -3.26 -15.81
N GLU A 20 0.06 -2.08 -15.72
CA GLU A 20 -0.54 -0.86 -16.25
C GLU A 20 0.54 0.16 -16.66
N THR A 21 0.12 1.15 -17.44
CA THR A 21 0.98 2.29 -17.78
C THR A 21 0.87 3.34 -16.68
N ALA A 22 1.81 3.29 -15.73
CA ALA A 22 1.89 4.26 -14.64
C ALA A 22 2.14 5.70 -15.13
N PHE A 23 2.86 5.86 -16.24
CA PHE A 23 3.12 7.17 -16.82
C PHE A 23 3.50 7.04 -18.29
N GLU A 24 3.00 7.96 -19.13
CA GLU A 24 3.42 8.04 -20.53
C GLU A 24 3.58 9.50 -20.96
N ASN A 25 4.70 9.77 -21.63
CA ASN A 25 4.85 11.00 -22.40
C ASN A 25 5.65 10.73 -23.69
N ARG A 26 5.88 11.78 -24.47
CA ARG A 26 6.62 11.70 -25.75
C ARG A 26 8.03 11.07 -25.66
N PHE A 27 8.66 11.11 -24.49
CA PHE A 27 10.05 10.72 -24.27
C PHE A 27 10.22 9.40 -23.52
N VAL A 28 9.24 9.00 -22.72
CA VAL A 28 9.33 7.81 -21.88
C VAL A 28 7.95 7.25 -21.54
N THR A 29 7.84 5.92 -21.56
CA THR A 29 6.74 5.16 -21.00
C THR A 29 7.22 4.42 -19.76
N VAL A 30 6.44 4.47 -18.68
CA VAL A 30 6.68 3.75 -17.44
C VAL A 30 5.59 2.71 -17.29
N MET A 31 6.00 1.45 -17.27
CA MET A 31 5.13 0.32 -16.99
C MET A 31 5.29 -0.06 -15.51
N SER A 32 4.18 -0.33 -14.83
CA SER A 32 4.14 -0.90 -13.50
C SER A 32 3.57 -2.31 -13.55
N THR A 33 4.14 -3.21 -12.76
CA THR A 33 3.50 -4.47 -12.38
C THR A 33 3.29 -4.41 -10.88
N ASN A 34 2.04 -4.43 -10.45
CA ASN A 34 1.61 -4.32 -9.06
C ASN A 34 1.19 -5.70 -8.56
N VAL A 35 1.47 -6.00 -7.30
CA VAL A 35 1.09 -7.25 -6.64
C VAL A 35 0.60 -6.93 -5.24
N VAL A 36 -0.54 -7.51 -4.86
CA VAL A 36 -1.12 -7.40 -3.52
C VAL A 36 -1.01 -8.75 -2.82
N TYR A 37 -0.66 -8.69 -1.53
CA TYR A 37 -0.53 -9.82 -0.64
C TYR A 37 -1.37 -9.61 0.61
N GLU A 38 -2.15 -10.61 0.96
CA GLU A 38 -3.06 -10.58 2.11
C GLU A 38 -2.95 -11.88 2.91
N ASP A 39 -3.31 -11.81 4.20
CA ASP A 39 -3.41 -13.00 5.05
C ASP A 39 -4.78 -13.67 4.79
N PRO A 40 -4.84 -14.89 4.22
CA PRO A 40 -6.12 -15.57 3.97
C PRO A 40 -6.94 -15.76 5.24
N ALA A 41 -6.30 -16.02 6.38
CA ALA A 41 -7.00 -16.17 7.64
C ALA A 41 -7.58 -14.83 8.12
N PHE A 42 -6.96 -13.70 7.77
CA PHE A 42 -7.53 -12.38 8.02
C PHE A 42 -8.76 -12.16 7.16
N LEU A 43 -8.67 -12.40 5.85
CA LEU A 43 -9.78 -12.27 4.91
C LEU A 43 -10.99 -13.12 5.31
N ASP A 44 -10.78 -14.38 5.70
CA ASP A 44 -11.85 -15.27 6.18
C ASP A 44 -12.62 -14.69 7.39
N ARG A 45 -11.94 -13.94 8.26
CA ARG A 45 -12.56 -13.33 9.45
C ARG A 45 -13.31 -12.04 9.16
N VAL A 46 -12.85 -11.25 8.19
CA VAL A 46 -13.32 -9.87 7.98
C VAL A 46 -14.04 -9.66 6.67
N GLY A 47 -14.07 -10.65 5.76
CA GLY A 47 -14.55 -10.50 4.39
C GLY A 47 -15.96 -9.93 4.30
N ALA A 48 -16.86 -10.30 5.20
CA ALA A 48 -18.22 -9.76 5.25
C ALA A 48 -18.29 -8.25 5.58
N LEU A 49 -17.25 -7.69 6.21
CA LEU A 49 -17.15 -6.25 6.52
C LEU A 49 -16.64 -5.42 5.34
N LEU A 50 -16.01 -6.07 4.35
CA LEU A 50 -15.32 -5.38 3.27
C LEU A 50 -16.35 -5.06 2.16
N PRO A 51 -16.53 -3.79 1.80
CA PRO A 51 -17.42 -3.44 0.69
C PRO A 51 -16.79 -3.86 -0.65
N ASP A 52 -17.63 -4.19 -1.64
CA ASP A 52 -17.20 -4.57 -3.01
C ASP A 52 -16.41 -3.48 -3.77
N GLY A 53 -16.34 -2.25 -3.23
CA GLY A 53 -15.71 -1.09 -3.85
C GLY A 53 -14.36 -0.69 -3.27
N VAL A 54 -13.69 -1.58 -2.53
CA VAL A 54 -12.31 -1.36 -2.06
C VAL A 54 -11.44 -2.53 -2.47
N ASP A 55 -10.34 -2.24 -3.16
CA ASP A 55 -9.54 -3.25 -3.87
C ASP A 55 -8.62 -4.07 -2.95
N GLN A 56 -8.37 -3.60 -1.72
CA GLN A 56 -7.55 -4.29 -0.72
C GLN A 56 -8.21 -4.29 0.64
N SER A 57 -7.98 -5.32 1.45
CA SER A 57 -8.40 -5.34 2.85
C SER A 57 -7.66 -4.29 3.71
N PRO A 58 -8.14 -3.94 4.92
CA PRO A 58 -7.46 -2.96 5.79
C PRO A 58 -6.15 -3.49 6.39
N ARG A 59 -5.68 -4.68 5.98
CA ARG A 59 -4.40 -5.28 6.33
C ARG A 59 -3.82 -6.04 5.15
N ALA A 60 -3.10 -5.32 4.29
CA ALA A 60 -2.47 -5.85 3.09
C ALA A 60 -1.04 -5.32 2.94
N VAL A 61 -0.24 -6.06 2.18
CA VAL A 61 1.11 -5.67 1.73
C VAL A 61 1.09 -5.61 0.22
N PHE A 62 1.79 -4.63 -0.37
CA PHE A 62 1.85 -4.51 -1.82
C PHE A 62 3.29 -4.25 -2.29
N THR A 63 3.55 -4.63 -3.53
CA THR A 63 4.84 -4.42 -4.21
C THR A 63 4.61 -4.00 -5.64
N THR A 64 5.43 -3.09 -6.14
CA THR A 64 5.38 -2.64 -7.53
C THR A 64 6.77 -2.70 -8.14
N GLY A 65 6.89 -3.35 -9.30
CA GLY A 65 8.06 -3.22 -10.17
C GLY A 65 7.79 -2.12 -11.21
N LEU A 66 8.73 -1.21 -11.41
CA LEU A 66 8.65 -0.21 -12.49
C LEU A 66 9.69 -0.52 -13.57
N SER A 67 9.34 -0.28 -14.83
CA SER A 67 10.28 -0.32 -15.96
C SER A 67 10.07 0.89 -16.88
N PHE A 68 11.16 1.39 -17.45
CA PHE A 68 11.18 2.54 -18.35
C PHE A 68 11.45 2.10 -19.79
N ASP A 69 10.70 2.65 -20.74
CA ASP A 69 10.98 2.52 -22.16
C ASP A 69 11.07 3.91 -22.84
N PRO A 70 12.24 4.30 -23.37
CA PRO A 70 13.52 3.59 -23.28
C PRO A 70 14.10 3.63 -21.85
N PRO A 71 15.01 2.69 -21.50
CA PRO A 71 15.68 2.71 -20.21
C PRO A 71 16.45 4.03 -19.97
N PRO A 72 16.53 4.51 -18.71
CA PRO A 72 17.26 5.73 -18.39
C PRO A 72 18.75 5.62 -18.77
N PRO A 73 19.35 6.67 -19.35
CA PRO A 73 20.72 6.59 -19.85
C PRO A 73 21.74 6.57 -18.71
N GLY A 74 22.61 5.56 -18.70
CA GLY A 74 23.82 5.50 -17.86
C GLY A 74 23.62 4.90 -16.46
N ASP A 75 24.70 4.31 -15.95
CA ASP A 75 24.73 3.64 -14.65
C ASP A 75 24.47 4.67 -13.52
N ARG A 76 23.55 4.34 -12.60
CA ARG A 76 23.10 5.16 -11.45
C ARG A 76 22.13 6.31 -11.77
N THR A 77 21.60 6.40 -12.98
CA THR A 77 20.55 7.39 -13.27
C THR A 77 19.32 7.25 -12.37
N PRO A 78 18.82 6.04 -12.03
CA PRO A 78 17.73 5.89 -11.07
C PRO A 78 18.02 6.48 -9.68
N GLU A 79 19.24 6.29 -9.15
CA GLU A 79 19.63 6.86 -7.85
C GLU A 79 19.57 8.39 -7.85
N ARG A 80 19.98 9.02 -8.96
CA ARG A 80 19.95 10.49 -9.12
C ARG A 80 18.52 11.02 -9.29
N LEU A 81 17.65 10.23 -9.90
CA LEU A 81 16.25 10.58 -10.15
C LEU A 81 15.32 10.25 -8.98
N LEU A 82 15.81 9.56 -7.94
CA LEU A 82 14.99 9.08 -6.82
C LEU A 82 14.12 10.18 -6.21
N SER A 83 14.64 11.38 -5.97
CA SER A 83 13.83 12.48 -5.39
C SER A 83 12.70 12.95 -6.31
N ILE A 84 12.91 12.89 -7.63
CA ILE A 84 11.89 13.27 -8.62
C ILE A 84 10.85 12.15 -8.72
N ALA A 85 11.30 10.91 -8.86
CA ALA A 85 10.44 9.73 -8.89
C ALA A 85 9.59 9.63 -7.60
N ALA A 86 10.18 9.87 -6.45
CA ALA A 86 9.50 9.91 -5.16
C ALA A 86 8.39 10.95 -5.09
N LYS A 87 8.64 12.17 -5.60
CA LYS A 87 7.61 13.21 -5.64
C LYS A 87 6.45 12.84 -6.55
N TYR A 88 6.74 12.17 -7.67
CA TYR A 88 5.71 11.71 -8.61
C TYR A 88 4.92 10.54 -7.99
N ALA A 89 5.61 9.49 -7.57
CA ALA A 89 5.03 8.31 -6.92
C ALA A 89 4.16 8.69 -5.71
N SER A 90 4.60 9.62 -4.87
CA SER A 90 3.80 10.07 -3.71
C SER A 90 2.46 10.70 -4.12
N ARG A 91 2.40 11.41 -5.25
CA ARG A 91 1.16 12.03 -5.71
C ARG A 91 0.22 11.02 -6.36
N GLU A 92 0.76 10.21 -7.26
CA GLU A 92 -0.02 9.15 -7.93
C GLU A 92 -0.54 8.13 -6.91
N PHE A 93 0.26 7.79 -5.90
CA PHE A 93 -0.16 6.86 -4.86
C PHE A 93 -1.28 7.42 -3.97
N GLU A 94 -1.29 8.73 -3.70
CA GLU A 94 -2.42 9.37 -3.01
C GLU A 94 -3.72 9.27 -3.84
N THR A 95 -3.61 9.48 -5.15
CA THR A 95 -4.74 9.35 -6.10
C THR A 95 -5.22 7.91 -6.20
N SER A 96 -4.30 6.95 -6.40
CA SER A 96 -4.62 5.51 -6.46
C SER A 96 -5.34 5.05 -5.21
N LEU A 97 -4.86 5.38 -4.00
CA LEU A 97 -5.55 4.99 -2.76
C LEU A 97 -7.01 5.50 -2.69
N ALA A 98 -7.28 6.69 -3.27
CA ALA A 98 -8.64 7.23 -3.33
C ALA A 98 -9.49 6.55 -4.41
N GLU A 99 -8.89 6.18 -5.55
CA GLU A 99 -9.53 5.42 -6.62
C GLU A 99 -9.85 3.98 -6.19
N ASP A 100 -8.97 3.37 -5.37
CA ASP A 100 -9.13 2.06 -4.72
C ASP A 100 -10.17 2.10 -3.58
N GLY A 101 -10.92 3.20 -3.42
CA GLY A 101 -12.05 3.32 -2.52
C GLY A 101 -11.75 3.84 -1.10
N LEU A 102 -10.50 4.14 -0.77
CA LEU A 102 -10.19 4.78 0.53
C LEU A 102 -10.68 6.24 0.53
N ARG A 103 -11.12 6.70 1.70
CA ARG A 103 -11.65 8.05 1.89
C ARG A 103 -10.67 8.90 2.70
N ASP A 104 -10.76 10.22 2.57
CA ASP A 104 -9.97 11.17 3.36
C ASP A 104 -8.45 10.90 3.34
N VAL A 105 -7.92 10.38 2.21
CA VAL A 105 -6.51 10.06 2.05
C VAL A 105 -5.67 11.33 2.22
N ARG A 106 -4.70 11.29 3.14
CA ARG A 106 -3.82 12.44 3.44
C ARG A 106 -2.39 11.97 3.64
N LEU A 107 -1.45 12.56 2.92
CA LEU A 107 -0.03 12.42 3.20
C LEU A 107 0.29 13.04 4.58
N THR A 108 0.76 12.21 5.52
CA THR A 108 1.05 12.64 6.90
C THR A 108 2.53 12.65 7.24
N ASP A 109 3.37 11.87 6.55
CA ASP A 109 4.82 11.87 6.74
C ASP A 109 5.57 11.47 5.46
N SER A 110 6.82 11.94 5.34
CA SER A 110 7.75 11.51 4.30
C SER A 110 9.18 11.52 4.83
N GLN A 111 9.91 10.42 4.63
CA GLN A 111 11.25 10.27 5.16
C GLN A 111 12.16 9.38 4.32
N ASP A 112 13.47 9.49 4.58
CA ASP A 112 14.46 8.59 4.02
C ASP A 112 14.53 7.30 4.85
N LEU A 113 14.32 6.17 4.18
CA LEU A 113 14.48 4.85 4.78
C LEU A 113 15.81 4.25 4.33
N ARG A 114 16.70 3.97 5.30
CA ARG A 114 17.93 3.22 5.02
C ARG A 114 17.60 1.76 4.78
N LEU A 115 18.03 1.27 3.64
CA LEU A 115 17.93 -0.14 3.26
C LEU A 115 19.22 -0.87 3.61
N ARG A 116 19.29 -2.17 3.29
CA ARG A 116 20.54 -2.93 3.37
C ARG A 116 21.55 -2.38 2.35
N GLY A 117 22.83 -2.39 2.73
CA GLY A 117 23.88 -1.73 1.95
C GLY A 117 23.76 -0.20 2.02
N ARG A 118 24.54 0.53 1.22
CA ARG A 118 24.50 2.00 1.18
C ARG A 118 23.30 2.54 0.38
N ARG A 119 22.19 1.79 0.33
CA ARG A 119 20.99 2.11 -0.44
C ARG A 119 19.97 2.83 0.43
N THR A 120 19.20 3.72 -0.19
CA THR A 120 18.16 4.52 0.45
C THR A 120 16.88 4.42 -0.36
N ALA A 121 15.75 4.33 0.34
CA ALA A 121 14.41 4.47 -0.23
C ALA A 121 13.79 5.79 0.25
N LYS A 122 12.85 6.32 -0.53
CA LYS A 122 11.96 7.40 -0.10
C LYS A 122 10.66 6.77 0.36
N ALA A 123 10.34 6.94 1.64
CA ALA A 123 9.14 6.42 2.26
C ALA A 123 8.09 7.52 2.48
N PHE A 124 6.83 7.13 2.38
CA PHE A 124 5.65 7.98 2.53
C PHE A 124 4.68 7.30 3.48
N GLN A 125 3.97 8.10 4.26
CA GLN A 125 2.91 7.67 5.15
C GLN A 125 1.63 8.42 4.80
N TYR A 126 0.54 7.68 4.63
CA TYR A 126 -0.79 8.22 4.42
C TYR A 126 -1.71 7.74 5.53
N ASP A 127 -2.56 8.63 6.03
CA ASP A 127 -3.70 8.25 6.86
C ASP A 127 -4.95 8.34 5.99
N ALA A 128 -5.87 7.39 6.15
CA ALA A 128 -7.10 7.32 5.40
C ALA A 128 -8.23 6.69 6.24
N ALA A 129 -9.45 6.81 5.74
CA ALA A 129 -10.64 6.16 6.27
C ALA A 129 -11.03 5.00 5.35
N TYR A 130 -10.97 3.79 5.88
CA TYR A 130 -11.36 2.56 5.19
C TYR A 130 -12.87 2.36 5.37
N PRO A 131 -13.68 2.37 4.30
CA PRO A 131 -15.13 2.18 4.43
C PRO A 131 -15.45 0.73 4.83
N LEU A 132 -16.43 0.56 5.71
CA LEU A 132 -16.96 -0.74 6.13
C LEU A 132 -18.36 -0.92 5.54
N ASP A 133 -18.76 -2.17 5.32
CA ASP A 133 -20.14 -2.49 4.95
C ASP A 133 -21.10 -2.15 6.12
N PRO A 134 -22.08 -1.24 5.94
CA PRO A 134 -22.97 -0.80 7.00
C PRO A 134 -23.93 -1.89 7.49
N ASP A 135 -24.34 -2.80 6.62
CA ASP A 135 -25.23 -3.90 6.98
C ASP A 135 -24.46 -4.94 7.82
N ALA A 136 -23.21 -5.22 7.47
CA ALA A 136 -22.34 -6.15 8.17
C ALA A 136 -21.92 -5.69 9.58
N VAL A 137 -21.94 -4.38 9.83
CA VAL A 137 -21.71 -3.81 11.17
C VAL A 137 -22.99 -3.42 11.90
N GLY A 138 -24.17 -3.83 11.41
CA GLY A 138 -25.44 -3.59 12.09
C GLY A 138 -25.84 -2.12 12.17
N ALA A 139 -25.33 -1.26 11.28
CA ALA A 139 -25.62 0.18 11.23
C ALA A 139 -26.12 0.61 9.83
N PRO A 140 -27.25 0.06 9.34
CA PRO A 140 -27.77 0.37 8.02
C PRO A 140 -28.03 1.88 7.87
N GLY A 141 -27.57 2.46 6.76
CA GLY A 141 -27.69 3.90 6.47
C GLY A 141 -26.65 4.79 7.16
N ALA A 142 -25.73 4.23 7.96
CA ALA A 142 -24.53 4.92 8.39
C ALA A 142 -23.40 4.79 7.35
N GLU A 143 -22.34 5.56 7.53
CA GLU A 143 -21.09 5.46 6.76
C GLU A 143 -19.94 5.05 7.69
N PRO A 144 -19.92 3.80 8.18
CA PRO A 144 -18.87 3.35 9.08
C PRO A 144 -17.53 3.34 8.37
N THR A 145 -16.51 3.82 9.07
CA THR A 145 -15.13 3.84 8.58
C THR A 145 -14.16 3.42 9.68
N LEU A 146 -13.13 2.68 9.29
CA LEU A 146 -11.99 2.28 10.11
C LEU A 146 -10.79 3.17 9.75
N ALA A 147 -10.19 3.82 10.73
CA ALA A 147 -8.96 4.58 10.52
C ALA A 147 -7.82 3.62 10.16
N VAL A 148 -7.14 3.90 9.05
CA VAL A 148 -6.04 3.10 8.53
C VAL A 148 -4.84 3.98 8.20
N ARG A 149 -3.67 3.35 8.16
CA ARG A 149 -2.42 3.95 7.73
C ARG A 149 -1.80 3.11 6.63
N VAL A 150 -1.36 3.79 5.59
CA VAL A 150 -0.62 3.21 4.48
C VAL A 150 0.81 3.70 4.52
N TRP A 151 1.76 2.78 4.43
CA TRP A 151 3.17 3.08 4.19
C TRP A 151 3.55 2.59 2.80
N ALA A 152 4.29 3.41 2.06
CA ALA A 152 4.89 3.02 0.79
C ALA A 152 6.34 3.52 0.77
N ALA A 153 7.23 2.77 0.11
CA ALA A 153 8.59 3.20 -0.10
C ALA A 153 9.04 2.86 -1.52
N ILE A 154 9.62 3.85 -2.21
CA ILE A 154 10.24 3.71 -3.52
C ILE A 154 11.76 3.66 -3.39
N CYS A 155 12.39 2.72 -4.08
CA CYS A 155 13.83 2.56 -4.09
C CYS A 155 14.36 2.35 -5.52
N PRO A 156 15.58 2.83 -5.82
CA PRO A 156 16.19 2.61 -7.12
C PRO A 156 16.66 1.16 -7.27
N THR A 157 16.48 0.62 -8.47
CA THR A 157 17.11 -0.61 -8.96
C THR A 157 18.29 -0.25 -9.88
N ALA A 158 18.86 -1.23 -10.60
CA ALA A 158 19.97 -0.98 -11.52
C ALA A 158 19.57 -0.02 -12.66
N ASP A 159 18.38 -0.21 -13.21
CA ASP A 159 17.87 0.44 -14.41
C ASP A 159 16.47 1.08 -14.22
N ALA A 160 15.83 0.90 -13.07
CA ALA A 160 14.49 1.40 -12.80
C ALA A 160 14.22 1.66 -11.31
N PHE A 161 12.98 1.45 -10.86
CA PHE A 161 12.58 1.58 -9.47
C PHE A 161 11.70 0.39 -9.05
N ALA A 162 11.69 0.10 -7.76
CA ALA A 162 10.74 -0.78 -7.14
C ALA A 162 10.06 -0.06 -5.97
N MET A 163 8.80 -0.41 -5.71
CA MET A 163 8.06 0.05 -4.55
C MET A 163 7.59 -1.13 -3.72
N ALA A 164 7.46 -0.90 -2.43
CA ALA A 164 6.83 -1.82 -1.50
C ALA A 164 6.12 -1.04 -0.40
N GLY A 165 5.12 -1.64 0.20
CA GLY A 165 4.33 -0.98 1.23
C GLY A 165 3.27 -1.88 1.84
N GLY A 166 2.38 -1.26 2.62
CA GLY A 166 1.24 -1.95 3.21
C GLY A 166 0.30 -1.00 3.93
N ILE A 167 -0.90 -1.48 4.15
CA ILE A 167 -2.00 -0.83 4.87
C ILE A 167 -2.25 -1.55 6.19
N TYR A 168 -2.56 -0.80 7.25
CA TYR A 168 -2.94 -1.39 8.54
C TYR A 168 -3.89 -0.50 9.34
N PRO A 169 -4.68 -1.06 10.27
CA PRO A 169 -5.57 -0.31 11.14
C PRO A 169 -4.83 0.57 12.15
N LEU A 170 -5.35 1.78 12.39
CA LEU A 170 -4.90 2.69 13.45
C LEU A 170 -5.74 2.60 14.71
N GLU A 171 -6.90 1.96 14.63
CA GLU A 171 -7.83 1.76 15.73
C GLU A 171 -8.48 0.37 15.67
N ASP A 172 -9.09 -0.04 16.79
CA ASP A 172 -9.81 -1.30 16.85
C ASP A 172 -11.16 -1.19 16.10
N LEU A 173 -11.58 -2.29 15.45
CA LEU A 173 -12.88 -2.33 14.76
C LEU A 173 -14.05 -2.03 15.71
N ALA A 174 -13.96 -2.47 16.97
CA ALA A 174 -14.99 -2.22 17.97
C ALA A 174 -15.22 -0.72 18.20
N ASP A 175 -14.16 0.09 18.20
CA ASP A 175 -14.26 1.55 18.34
C ASP A 175 -14.89 2.17 17.10
N ALA A 176 -14.51 1.71 15.91
CA ALA A 176 -15.06 2.17 14.64
C ALA A 176 -16.57 1.89 14.52
N VAL A 177 -17.00 0.70 14.93
CA VAL A 177 -18.40 0.25 14.90
C VAL A 177 -19.23 0.95 15.98
N SER A 178 -18.69 1.13 17.19
CA SER A 178 -19.35 1.84 18.29
C SER A 178 -19.65 3.30 17.94
N ARG A 179 -18.79 3.99 17.18
CA ARG A 179 -19.05 5.37 16.71
C ARG A 179 -20.34 5.54 15.94
N VAL A 180 -20.78 4.51 15.22
CA VAL A 180 -22.03 4.53 14.44
C VAL A 180 -23.18 3.80 15.14
N GLY A 181 -22.97 3.34 16.38
CA GLY A 181 -23.97 2.58 17.14
C GLY A 181 -24.24 1.19 16.56
N GLY A 182 -23.28 0.62 15.82
CA GLY A 182 -23.38 -0.71 15.24
C GLY A 182 -22.91 -1.82 16.18
N GLU A 183 -22.99 -3.05 15.72
CA GLU A 183 -22.50 -4.26 16.40
C GLU A 183 -21.93 -5.25 15.37
N THR A 184 -20.86 -5.96 15.72
CA THR A 184 -20.30 -7.01 14.88
C THR A 184 -19.57 -8.05 15.73
N GLU A 185 -19.57 -9.30 15.27
CA GLU A 185 -18.81 -10.40 15.90
C GLU A 185 -17.35 -10.44 15.43
N ALA A 186 -17.05 -9.78 14.31
CA ALA A 186 -15.70 -9.72 13.76
C ALA A 186 -14.78 -8.84 14.62
N THR A 187 -13.49 -9.15 14.59
CA THR A 187 -12.48 -8.42 15.37
C THR A 187 -11.30 -8.02 14.50
N ILE A 188 -10.95 -6.74 14.57
CA ILE A 188 -9.69 -6.21 14.06
C ILE A 188 -9.08 -5.43 15.21
N GLU A 189 -7.92 -5.89 15.68
CA GLU A 189 -7.11 -5.18 16.66
C GLU A 189 -6.07 -4.33 15.93
N ALA A 190 -6.01 -3.04 16.23
CA ALA A 190 -4.93 -2.19 15.78
C ALA A 190 -3.67 -2.50 16.59
N ARG A 191 -2.55 -2.67 15.88
CA ARG A 191 -1.24 -2.82 16.52
C ARG A 191 -0.27 -1.84 15.88
N PRO A 192 -0.47 -0.51 15.98
CA PRO A 192 0.23 0.45 15.12
C PRO A 192 1.76 0.33 15.16
N GLY A 193 2.33 -0.01 16.33
CA GLY A 193 3.77 -0.27 16.46
C GLY A 193 4.25 -1.58 15.82
N GLY A 194 3.46 -2.65 15.94
CA GLY A 194 3.74 -3.96 15.33
C GLY A 194 3.50 -3.94 13.82
N ASP A 195 2.38 -3.39 13.40
CA ASP A 195 1.97 -3.28 12.00
C ASP A 195 2.94 -2.41 11.19
N ARG A 196 3.35 -1.25 11.75
CA ARG A 196 4.40 -0.43 11.17
C ARG A 196 5.71 -1.22 10.99
N ARG A 197 6.11 -1.98 12.01
CA ARG A 197 7.34 -2.76 11.95
C ARG A 197 7.26 -3.82 10.85
N GLU A 198 6.13 -4.52 10.77
CA GLU A 198 5.89 -5.53 9.75
C GLU A 198 5.97 -4.95 8.34
N VAL A 199 5.29 -3.84 8.05
CA VAL A 199 5.38 -3.18 6.74
C VAL A 199 6.81 -2.71 6.43
N LEU A 200 7.53 -2.14 7.40
CA LEU A 200 8.93 -1.75 7.19
C LEU A 200 9.85 -2.95 6.94
N ASP A 201 9.57 -4.10 7.55
CA ASP A 201 10.31 -5.33 7.29
C ASP A 201 10.00 -5.88 5.89
N ARG A 202 8.75 -5.81 5.43
CA ARG A 202 8.36 -6.13 4.03
C ARG A 202 9.02 -5.22 3.01
N ILE A 203 9.06 -3.91 3.27
CA ILE A 203 9.78 -2.95 2.42
C ILE A 203 11.27 -3.30 2.32
N ARG A 204 11.89 -3.71 3.43
CA ARG A 204 13.32 -4.10 3.43
C ARG A 204 13.57 -5.43 2.75
N GLU A 205 12.63 -6.37 2.84
CA GLU A 205 12.66 -7.66 2.15
C GLU A 205 12.53 -7.45 0.64
N ALA A 206 11.54 -6.70 0.20
CA ALA A 206 11.31 -6.34 -1.19
C ALA A 206 12.47 -5.55 -1.82
N ALA A 207 13.21 -4.80 -1.02
CA ALA A 207 14.34 -4.03 -1.50
C ALA A 207 15.68 -4.79 -1.43
N ALA A 208 15.72 -6.02 -0.91
CA ALA A 208 16.94 -6.81 -0.73
C ALA A 208 17.51 -7.32 -2.07
#